data_AF-A0A537XRR7-F1
#
_entry.id   AF-A0A537XRR7-F1
#
_cell.length_a   1.000
_cell.length_b   1.000
_cell.length_c   1.000
_cell.angle_alpha   90.00
_cell.angle_beta   90.00
_cell.angle_gamma   90.00
#
_symmetry.space_group_name_H-M   'P 1'
#
loop_
_entity.id
_entity.type
_entity.pdbx_description
1 polymer ?
#
loop_
_entity_poly.entity_id
_entity_poly.type
_entity_poly.pdbx_seq_one_letter_code
_entity_poly.pdbx_strand_id
1 'polypeptide(L)'
;MITLRLRLRKARDGQEGSALVLALIFLAILAVGMTALLVFADTSIRATVGLRSQEGNSYAADGAVNAAINAIRGDKTQGVAGGPCTLPSVSANGVTPTVTCVGLPGSGASTSDSTSDTPGQAILTLSTSTSEDGFLQQSNNQLWVGGHVASNSTIVVNTGPAAMHVTGTVAAAGNCPGPGTILSSVAGYPQCNKGAGAIKPDPGVGDSTYDPPAPVATVRTPPASCSGGTVTLLSGTYQSAAALTNLTSGACTVVFSPGVYLFSFIDPSPVWSLSNKNALVIGGTRSASGCDASVANGGVQFMFDGQSRLSMGAGTMSLCASPTTAHQRIALYGLKPSPVTGTVLAASASSSGSPSFSNTANALALDGSSASATLSSNSANLTLQNYASPAIPAGATIDRAILRVRHAESATGNMNLSLSATTGGNPVLGPTFVPVCTSPCADFSSSDLSTALNTPTKIAALQIQYMATNTRNGTRTANVDGIVLDVTYHTTPYAGESGCIVTPGAGACSLISTSGNQTNLFITGTVYAPLARFDIALPNQSQQIFGRGVIARSLYVTVPSSAGGGATIYAPVVAGTPVNANRDVLFTAKLGGAVVLSARAQFDDTTNPSKPGVSVTVKAWSVRR
;
A
#
# COMPACT_ATOMS: atom_id res chain seq x y z
N MET A 1 -130.20 -16.42 36.94
CA MET A 1 -129.41 -15.51 37.80
C MET A 1 -128.15 -16.25 38.24
N ILE A 2 -127.03 -15.54 38.34
CA ILE A 2 -125.70 -15.98 38.82
C ILE A 2 -124.74 -16.50 37.74
N THR A 3 -124.16 -15.50 37.07
CA THR A 3 -122.84 -15.38 36.49
C THR A 3 -121.72 -16.00 37.33
N LEU A 4 -120.81 -16.77 36.71
CA LEU A 4 -119.43 -16.88 37.20
C LEU A 4 -118.43 -16.88 36.02
N ARG A 5 -117.75 -15.75 35.88
CA ARG A 5 -116.57 -15.53 35.02
C ARG A 5 -115.39 -16.30 35.59
N LEU A 6 -114.72 -17.12 34.77
CA LEU A 6 -113.36 -17.58 35.06
C LEU A 6 -112.40 -17.07 33.98
N ARG A 7 -111.44 -16.27 34.48
CA ARG A 7 -110.45 -15.48 33.75
C ARG A 7 -109.42 -16.40 33.08
N LEU A 8 -109.28 -16.27 31.76
CA LEU A 8 -108.06 -16.66 31.04
C LEU A 8 -106.94 -15.67 31.42
N ARG A 9 -105.98 -16.12 32.25
CA ARG A 9 -104.68 -15.46 32.42
C ARG A 9 -103.82 -15.80 31.20
N LYS A 10 -103.72 -14.85 30.27
CA LYS A 10 -102.68 -14.83 29.23
C LYS A 10 -101.37 -14.39 29.92
N ALA A 11 -100.49 -15.33 30.23
CA ALA A 11 -99.12 -15.02 30.60
C ALA A 11 -98.45 -14.38 29.39
N ARG A 12 -98.17 -13.08 29.49
CA ARG A 12 -97.42 -12.33 28.50
C ARG A 12 -95.97 -12.38 28.98
N ASP A 13 -95.22 -13.38 28.53
CA ASP A 13 -93.78 -13.48 28.77
C ASP A 13 -93.09 -12.29 28.13
N GLY A 14 -92.58 -11.38 28.97
CA GLY A 14 -91.84 -10.20 28.56
C GLY A 14 -90.43 -10.58 28.11
N GLN A 15 -90.26 -10.89 26.82
CA GLN A 15 -88.95 -10.90 26.14
C GLN A 15 -88.64 -9.58 25.40
N GLU A 16 -89.45 -8.53 25.61
CA GLU A 16 -89.28 -7.23 24.94
C GLU A 16 -87.96 -6.52 25.34
N GLY A 17 -87.28 -6.94 26.41
CA GLY A 17 -85.98 -6.39 26.83
C GLY A 17 -84.73 -7.14 26.33
N SER A 18 -84.78 -8.47 26.17
CA SER A 18 -83.61 -9.29 25.83
C SER A 18 -83.24 -9.23 24.35
N ALA A 19 -84.24 -9.09 23.46
CA ALA A 19 -84.02 -8.95 22.01
C ALA A 19 -83.23 -7.68 21.67
N LEU A 20 -83.49 -6.58 22.39
CA LEU A 20 -82.78 -5.31 22.18
C LEU A 20 -81.32 -5.39 22.62
N VAL A 21 -81.03 -6.07 23.74
CA VAL A 21 -79.66 -6.28 24.22
C VAL A 21 -78.87 -7.17 23.27
N LEU A 22 -79.46 -8.28 22.78
CA LEU A 22 -78.79 -9.15 21.80
C LEU A 22 -78.54 -8.44 20.46
N ALA A 23 -79.48 -7.61 19.99
CA ALA A 23 -79.30 -6.81 18.79
C ALA A 23 -78.17 -5.76 18.96
N LEU A 24 -78.11 -5.08 20.11
CA LEU A 24 -77.04 -4.12 20.39
C LEU A 24 -75.67 -4.79 20.51
N ILE A 25 -75.57 -5.97 21.13
CA ILE A 25 -74.32 -6.74 21.21
C ILE A 25 -73.87 -7.19 19.82
N PHE A 26 -74.79 -7.72 19.00
CA PHE A 26 -74.47 -8.14 17.64
C PHE A 26 -73.99 -6.96 16.78
N LEU A 27 -74.67 -5.82 16.85
CA LEU A 27 -74.26 -4.60 16.16
C LEU A 27 -72.90 -4.08 16.66
N ALA A 28 -72.61 -4.17 17.96
CA ALA A 28 -71.32 -3.77 18.52
C ALA A 28 -70.19 -4.68 18.02
N ILE A 29 -70.38 -6.01 18.02
CA ILE A 29 -69.39 -6.96 17.51
C ILE A 29 -69.16 -6.75 16.01
N LEU A 30 -70.23 -6.54 15.24
CA LEU A 30 -70.14 -6.29 13.80
C LEU A 30 -69.44 -4.96 13.51
N ALA A 31 -69.71 -3.90 14.28
CA ALA A 31 -69.02 -2.62 14.16
C ALA A 31 -67.52 -2.73 14.49
N VAL A 32 -67.16 -3.46 15.55
CA VAL A 32 -65.75 -3.71 15.91
C VAL A 32 -65.08 -4.57 14.83
N GLY A 33 -65.76 -5.59 14.31
CA GLY A 33 -65.28 -6.46 13.23
C GLY A 33 -65.03 -5.69 11.93
N MET A 34 -65.97 -4.85 11.51
CA MET A 34 -65.79 -3.98 10.33
C MET A 34 -64.65 -2.98 10.52
N THR A 35 -64.52 -2.39 11.72
CA THR A 35 -63.42 -1.45 12.01
C THR A 35 -62.07 -2.14 11.92
N ALA A 36 -61.92 -3.36 12.47
CA ALA A 36 -60.69 -4.13 12.38
C ALA A 36 -60.35 -4.51 10.93
N LEU A 37 -61.34 -4.93 10.13
CA LEU A 37 -61.16 -5.25 8.72
C LEU A 37 -60.74 -4.02 7.89
N LEU A 38 -61.30 -2.83 8.19
CA LEU A 38 -60.93 -1.58 7.52
C LEU A 38 -59.47 -1.19 7.80
N VAL A 39 -58.99 -1.34 9.04
CA VAL A 39 -57.58 -1.05 9.38
C VAL A 39 -56.63 -2.03 8.67
N PHE A 40 -57.01 -3.31 8.60
CA PHE A 40 -56.22 -4.31 7.87
C PHE A 40 -56.18 -4.03 6.36
N ALA A 41 -57.31 -3.60 5.78
CA ALA A 41 -57.39 -3.20 4.38
C ALA A 41 -56.52 -1.96 4.08
N ASP A 42 -56.57 -0.92 4.91
CA ASP A 42 -55.71 0.27 4.76
C ASP A 42 -54.22 -0.08 4.83
N THR A 43 -53.84 -0.92 5.80
CA THR A 43 -52.46 -1.39 5.95
C THR A 43 -52.01 -2.19 4.73
N SER A 44 -52.85 -3.08 4.20
CA SER A 44 -52.55 -3.89 3.02
C SER A 44 -52.39 -3.05 1.76
N ILE A 45 -53.23 -2.01 1.59
CA ILE A 45 -53.12 -1.08 0.46
C ILE A 45 -51.83 -0.25 0.57
N ARG A 46 -51.52 0.31 1.74
CA ARG A 46 -50.28 1.07 1.97
C ARG A 46 -49.03 0.22 1.74
N ALA A 47 -49.02 -1.02 2.24
CA ALA A 47 -47.94 -1.96 2.01
C ALA A 47 -47.76 -2.26 0.51
N THR A 48 -48.86 -2.47 -0.22
CA THR A 48 -48.82 -2.70 -1.67
C THR A 48 -48.27 -1.50 -2.44
N VAL A 49 -48.66 -0.28 -2.07
CA VAL A 49 -48.12 0.95 -2.68
C VAL A 49 -46.62 1.12 -2.36
N GLY A 50 -46.21 0.82 -1.13
CA GLY A 50 -44.80 0.84 -0.73
C GLY A 50 -43.95 -0.15 -1.53
N LEU A 51 -44.42 -1.39 -1.67
CA LEU A 51 -43.70 -2.42 -2.42
C LEU A 51 -43.58 -2.08 -3.91
N ARG A 52 -44.63 -1.55 -4.53
CA ARG A 52 -44.58 -1.09 -5.94
C ARG A 52 -43.59 0.05 -6.14
N SER A 53 -43.51 0.99 -5.19
CA SER A 53 -42.52 2.08 -5.23
C SER A 53 -41.09 1.55 -5.10
N GLN A 54 -40.88 0.59 -4.20
CA GLN A 54 -39.58 -0.08 -3.99
C GLN A 54 -39.13 -0.87 -5.23
N GLU A 55 -40.05 -1.60 -5.87
CA GLU A 55 -39.79 -2.27 -7.15
C GLU A 55 -39.46 -1.26 -8.24
N GLY A 56 -40.25 -0.19 -8.38
CA GLY A 56 -40.00 0.88 -9.35
C GLY A 56 -38.62 1.51 -9.21
N ASN A 57 -38.19 1.77 -7.97
CA ASN A 57 -36.85 2.27 -7.64
C ASN A 57 -35.75 1.28 -8.02
N SER A 58 -35.96 -0.01 -7.76
CA SER A 58 -35.00 -1.07 -8.08
C SER A 58 -34.83 -1.24 -9.60
N TYR A 59 -35.94 -1.24 -10.35
CA TYR A 59 -35.93 -1.30 -11.81
C TYR A 59 -35.29 -0.06 -12.44
N ALA A 60 -35.55 1.14 -11.90
CA ALA A 60 -34.92 2.36 -12.37
C ALA A 60 -33.40 2.34 -12.14
N ALA A 61 -32.95 1.86 -10.98
CA ALA A 61 -31.52 1.71 -10.67
C ALA A 61 -30.83 0.70 -11.60
N ASP A 62 -31.45 -0.44 -11.88
CA ASP A 62 -30.94 -1.46 -12.81
C ASP A 62 -30.81 -0.90 -14.24
N GLY A 63 -31.87 -0.29 -14.75
CA GLY A 63 -31.87 0.35 -16.07
C GLY A 63 -30.79 1.43 -16.20
N ALA A 64 -30.62 2.26 -15.17
CA ALA A 64 -29.61 3.31 -15.17
C ALA A 64 -28.18 2.75 -15.11
N VAL A 65 -27.92 1.67 -14.37
CA VAL A 65 -26.60 1.03 -14.33
C VAL A 65 -26.29 0.32 -15.65
N ASN A 66 -27.25 -0.36 -16.28
CA ASN A 66 -27.06 -0.94 -17.61
C ASN A 66 -26.78 0.13 -18.67
N ALA A 67 -27.49 1.26 -18.60
CA ALA A 67 -27.22 2.40 -19.47
C ALA A 67 -25.83 2.99 -19.22
N ALA A 68 -25.40 3.10 -17.97
CA ALA A 68 -24.06 3.55 -17.61
C ALA A 68 -22.96 2.61 -18.12
N ILE A 69 -23.14 1.29 -18.00
CA ILE A 69 -22.23 0.28 -18.56
C ILE A 69 -22.13 0.44 -20.08
N ASN A 70 -23.26 0.62 -20.76
CA ASN A 70 -23.27 0.81 -22.21
C ASN A 70 -22.65 2.14 -22.63
N ALA A 71 -22.82 3.21 -21.84
CA ALA A 71 -22.29 4.53 -22.15
C ALA A 71 -20.76 4.54 -22.18
N ILE A 72 -20.09 3.88 -21.23
CA ILE A 72 -18.62 3.87 -21.19
C ILE A 72 -18.00 2.79 -22.07
N ARG A 73 -18.80 1.85 -22.60
CA ARG A 73 -18.33 0.68 -23.36
C ARG A 73 -17.40 1.08 -24.52
N GLY A 74 -17.80 2.07 -25.31
CA GLY A 74 -17.08 2.49 -26.52
C GLY A 74 -15.93 3.48 -26.31
N ASP A 75 -15.73 3.99 -25.10
CA ASP A 75 -14.72 5.03 -24.82
C ASP A 75 -13.68 4.52 -23.81
N LYS A 76 -12.47 4.23 -24.29
CA LYS A 76 -11.35 3.74 -23.45
C LYS A 76 -10.87 4.73 -22.40
N THR A 77 -11.23 6.01 -22.51
CA THR A 77 -10.87 7.02 -21.51
C THR A 77 -11.76 6.97 -20.28
N GLN A 78 -12.96 6.39 -20.42
CA GLN A 78 -13.98 6.32 -19.38
C GLN A 78 -13.80 5.07 -18.52
N GLY A 79 -13.97 5.20 -17.21
CA GLY A 79 -13.83 4.07 -16.30
C GLY A 79 -12.39 3.55 -16.20
N VAL A 80 -11.41 4.33 -16.63
CA VAL A 80 -9.99 4.11 -16.34
C VAL A 80 -9.73 4.40 -14.87
N ALA A 81 -8.80 3.69 -14.25
CA ALA A 81 -8.39 3.90 -12.87
C ALA A 81 -7.93 5.36 -12.66
N GLY A 82 -8.62 6.09 -11.77
CA GLY A 82 -8.35 7.52 -11.54
C GLY A 82 -8.74 8.45 -12.71
N GLY A 83 -9.26 7.90 -13.80
CA GLY A 83 -9.73 8.63 -14.97
C GLY A 83 -11.16 9.14 -14.83
N PRO A 84 -11.63 9.92 -15.82
CA PRO A 84 -13.00 10.42 -15.85
C PRO A 84 -13.99 9.27 -15.97
N CYS A 85 -15.20 9.52 -15.48
CA CYS A 85 -16.32 8.60 -15.58
C CYS A 85 -17.63 9.40 -15.76
N THR A 86 -17.86 9.83 -16.99
CA THR A 86 -19.00 10.64 -17.42
C THR A 86 -20.15 9.72 -17.81
N LEU A 87 -21.26 9.81 -17.07
CA LEU A 87 -22.43 8.96 -17.28
C LEU A 87 -23.65 9.79 -17.70
N PRO A 88 -24.50 9.27 -18.61
CA PRO A 88 -25.77 9.90 -18.91
C PRO A 88 -26.73 9.79 -17.71
N SER A 89 -27.52 10.84 -17.50
CA SER A 89 -28.66 10.77 -16.58
C SER A 89 -29.77 9.97 -17.24
N VAL A 90 -30.28 8.93 -16.56
CA VAL A 90 -31.34 8.06 -17.06
C VAL A 90 -32.49 8.09 -16.07
N SER A 91 -33.69 8.39 -16.58
CA SER A 91 -34.93 8.33 -15.82
C SER A 91 -35.77 7.16 -16.30
N ALA A 92 -36.33 6.41 -15.36
CA ALA A 92 -37.29 5.35 -15.64
C ALA A 92 -38.44 5.48 -14.64
N ASN A 93 -39.68 5.42 -15.13
CA ASN A 93 -40.89 5.57 -14.30
C ASN A 93 -40.92 6.83 -13.42
N GLY A 94 -40.36 7.94 -13.91
CA GLY A 94 -40.29 9.22 -13.17
C GLY A 94 -39.24 9.26 -12.05
N VAL A 95 -38.44 8.21 -11.90
CA VAL A 95 -37.35 8.13 -10.92
C VAL A 95 -36.02 8.25 -11.67
N THR A 96 -35.15 9.15 -11.21
CA THR A 96 -33.83 9.41 -11.80
C THR A 96 -32.74 9.07 -10.78
N PRO A 97 -32.25 7.82 -10.72
CA PRO A 97 -31.12 7.47 -9.87
C PRO A 97 -29.84 8.18 -10.32
N THR A 98 -29.05 8.65 -9.35
CA THR A 98 -27.70 9.14 -9.62
C THR A 98 -26.77 7.95 -9.69
N VAL A 99 -26.25 7.65 -10.88
CA VAL A 99 -25.21 6.62 -11.05
C VAL A 99 -23.85 7.28 -11.05
N THR A 100 -22.95 6.78 -10.23
CA THR A 100 -21.52 7.11 -10.27
C THR A 100 -20.76 5.88 -10.72
N CYS A 101 -19.72 6.08 -11.54
CA CYS A 101 -18.77 5.02 -11.85
C CYS A 101 -17.37 5.41 -11.43
N VAL A 102 -16.60 4.42 -11.04
CA VAL A 102 -15.19 4.56 -10.67
C VAL A 102 -14.45 3.42 -11.35
N GLY A 103 -13.49 3.76 -12.21
CA GLY A 103 -12.54 2.78 -12.72
C GLY A 103 -11.80 2.16 -11.54
N LEU A 104 -11.95 0.85 -11.37
CA LEU A 104 -11.24 0.14 -10.34
C LEU A 104 -9.75 0.25 -10.59
N PRO A 105 -8.96 0.14 -9.52
CA PRO A 105 -7.57 -0.24 -9.60
C PRO A 105 -7.02 -1.01 -10.83
N GLY A 106 -6.19 -0.36 -11.65
CA GLY A 106 -5.58 -0.97 -12.85
C GLY A 106 -6.51 -1.07 -14.08
N SER A 107 -7.74 -0.57 -13.96
CA SER A 107 -8.69 -0.46 -15.08
C SER A 107 -8.13 0.46 -16.17
N GLY A 108 -7.90 -0.07 -17.38
CA GLY A 108 -7.61 0.72 -18.60
C GLY A 108 -6.35 1.59 -18.59
N ALA A 109 -5.52 1.55 -17.54
CA ALA A 109 -4.29 2.33 -17.43
C ALA A 109 -3.08 1.41 -17.25
N SER A 110 -1.94 1.81 -17.81
CA SER A 110 -0.65 1.25 -17.43
C SER A 110 -0.33 1.80 -16.05
N THR A 111 -0.17 0.93 -15.06
CA THR A 111 0.57 1.29 -13.86
C THR A 111 1.95 1.80 -14.30
N SER A 112 2.19 3.10 -14.19
CA SER A 112 3.49 3.69 -14.48
C SER A 112 4.49 3.34 -13.38
N ASP A 113 5.77 3.53 -13.68
CA ASP A 113 6.83 3.62 -12.67
C ASP A 113 6.42 4.59 -11.55
N SER A 114 6.97 4.38 -10.34
CA SER A 114 6.65 5.15 -9.14
C SER A 114 6.66 6.65 -9.39
N THR A 115 5.59 7.36 -9.05
CA THR A 115 5.65 8.83 -8.91
C THR A 115 6.12 9.21 -7.52
N SER A 116 6.37 10.51 -7.31
CA SER A 116 6.67 11.06 -5.99
C SER A 116 5.61 10.74 -4.94
N ASP A 117 4.37 10.41 -5.32
CA ASP A 117 3.26 10.14 -4.39
C ASP A 117 2.61 8.75 -4.52
N THR A 118 3.06 7.91 -5.46
CA THR A 118 2.57 6.53 -5.65
C THR A 118 3.70 5.53 -5.81
N PRO A 119 3.64 4.35 -5.16
CA PRO A 119 4.59 3.31 -5.45
C PRO A 119 4.28 2.65 -6.79
N GLY A 120 5.33 2.26 -7.51
CA GLY A 120 5.19 1.63 -8.83
C GLY A 120 4.64 0.20 -8.79
N GLN A 121 4.47 -0.39 -7.60
CA GLN A 121 3.98 -1.76 -7.41
C GLN A 121 2.90 -1.79 -6.33
N ALA A 122 1.85 -2.58 -6.56
CA ALA A 122 0.82 -2.86 -5.56
C ALA A 122 1.38 -3.75 -4.45
N ILE A 123 2.23 -4.70 -4.84
CA ILE A 123 3.02 -5.54 -3.93
C ILE A 123 4.44 -5.56 -4.46
N LEU A 124 5.38 -5.09 -3.64
CA LEU A 124 6.80 -5.29 -3.82
C LEU A 124 7.34 -6.00 -2.59
N THR A 125 7.87 -7.20 -2.79
CA THR A 125 8.51 -7.97 -1.71
C THR A 125 10.00 -8.10 -1.98
N LEU A 126 10.80 -7.71 -1.00
CA LEU A 126 12.23 -7.46 -1.17
C LEU A 126 13.12 -8.61 -0.68
N SER A 127 12.54 -9.61 -0.01
CA SER A 127 13.29 -10.80 0.42
C SER A 127 14.00 -11.45 -0.77
N THR A 128 15.29 -11.71 -0.63
CA THR A 128 16.10 -12.52 -1.56
C THR A 128 16.47 -13.86 -0.94
N SER A 129 15.97 -14.15 0.26
CA SER A 129 16.27 -15.39 0.98
C SER A 129 15.55 -16.57 0.34
N THR A 130 16.23 -17.71 0.23
CA THR A 130 15.61 -18.98 -0.18
C THR A 130 14.83 -19.66 0.95
N SER A 131 14.98 -19.19 2.19
CA SER A 131 14.27 -19.71 3.36
C SER A 131 12.93 -19.04 3.64
N GLU A 132 12.54 -18.06 2.82
CA GLU A 132 11.32 -17.26 3.01
C GLU A 132 10.69 -16.94 1.65
N ASP A 133 9.38 -17.13 1.56
CA ASP A 133 8.63 -16.69 0.39
C ASP A 133 8.51 -15.17 0.40
N GLY A 134 8.68 -14.52 -0.76
CA GLY A 134 8.44 -13.09 -0.86
C GLY A 134 6.95 -12.79 -0.65
N PHE A 135 6.10 -13.55 -1.35
CA PHE A 135 4.65 -13.49 -1.19
C PHE A 135 4.06 -14.88 -0.99
N LEU A 136 3.15 -15.03 -0.02
CA LEU A 136 2.44 -16.28 0.23
C LEU A 136 0.95 -16.04 0.47
N GLN A 137 0.10 -16.62 -0.38
CA GLN A 137 -1.34 -16.74 -0.14
C GLN A 137 -1.65 -18.09 0.53
N GLN A 138 -2.11 -18.05 1.77
CA GLN A 138 -2.31 -19.22 2.65
C GLN A 138 -3.75 -19.76 2.64
N SER A 139 -4.63 -19.21 1.82
CA SER A 139 -6.06 -19.50 1.83
C SER A 139 -6.61 -19.98 0.49
N ASN A 140 -7.66 -20.79 0.54
CA ASN A 140 -8.31 -21.40 -0.62
C ASN A 140 -9.27 -20.46 -1.39
N ASN A 141 -9.28 -19.17 -1.10
CA ASN A 141 -10.17 -18.18 -1.69
C ASN A 141 -9.47 -17.29 -2.72
N GLN A 142 -10.24 -16.45 -3.41
CA GLN A 142 -9.75 -15.53 -4.42
C GLN A 142 -9.12 -14.28 -3.79
N LEU A 143 -7.90 -13.95 -4.18
CA LEU A 143 -7.24 -12.68 -3.86
C LEU A 143 -7.24 -11.79 -5.10
N TRP A 144 -7.54 -10.51 -4.92
CA TRP A 144 -7.56 -9.54 -6.00
C TRP A 144 -6.56 -8.42 -5.70
N VAL A 145 -5.61 -8.22 -6.61
CA VAL A 145 -4.57 -7.20 -6.52
C VAL A 145 -4.68 -6.24 -7.69
N GLY A 146 -4.81 -4.97 -7.36
CA GLY A 146 -4.87 -3.89 -8.32
C GLY A 146 -3.48 -3.32 -8.61
N GLY A 147 -2.93 -3.54 -9.80
CA GLY A 147 -1.62 -3.06 -10.22
C GLY A 147 -0.54 -4.15 -10.25
N HIS A 148 0.73 -3.75 -10.40
CA HIS A 148 1.84 -4.68 -10.56
C HIS A 148 2.22 -5.40 -9.26
N VAL A 149 2.67 -6.65 -9.41
CA VAL A 149 3.22 -7.47 -8.33
C VAL A 149 4.65 -7.87 -8.70
N ALA A 150 5.58 -7.60 -7.79
CA ALA A 150 6.97 -8.00 -7.90
C ALA A 150 7.46 -8.67 -6.61
N SER A 151 8.23 -9.75 -6.76
CA SER A 151 8.91 -10.44 -5.66
C SER A 151 10.36 -10.71 -6.02
N ASN A 152 11.26 -10.32 -5.11
CA ASN A 152 12.68 -10.70 -5.17
C ASN A 152 12.93 -12.16 -4.73
N SER A 153 11.88 -12.86 -4.30
CA SER A 153 11.88 -14.29 -3.96
C SER A 153 10.75 -14.99 -4.74
N THR A 154 10.15 -16.03 -4.17
CA THR A 154 9.00 -16.77 -4.70
C THR A 154 7.68 -16.02 -4.52
N ILE A 155 6.68 -16.39 -5.32
CA ILE A 155 5.26 -16.01 -5.15
C ILE A 155 4.45 -17.29 -5.05
N VAL A 156 3.90 -17.59 -3.89
CA VAL A 156 3.23 -18.87 -3.62
C VAL A 156 1.73 -18.69 -3.44
N VAL A 157 0.94 -19.50 -4.16
CA VAL A 157 -0.52 -19.61 -3.94
C VAL A 157 -0.81 -21.04 -3.47
N ASN A 158 -0.84 -21.23 -2.15
CA ASN A 158 -0.56 -22.52 -1.52
C ASN A 158 -1.75 -23.50 -1.46
N THR A 159 -2.94 -23.11 -1.92
CA THR A 159 -4.14 -23.97 -1.81
C THR A 159 -4.97 -23.93 -3.09
N GLY A 160 -5.38 -25.08 -3.62
CA GLY A 160 -6.39 -25.15 -4.69
C GLY A 160 -7.79 -25.14 -4.05
N PRO A 161 -8.81 -24.46 -4.62
CA PRO A 161 -8.90 -23.75 -5.90
C PRO A 161 -8.62 -22.23 -5.80
N ALA A 162 -7.69 -21.79 -4.94
CA ALA A 162 -7.41 -20.37 -4.81
C ALA A 162 -6.86 -19.79 -6.12
N ALA A 163 -7.22 -18.54 -6.42
CA ALA A 163 -6.49 -17.76 -7.41
C ALA A 163 -6.11 -16.37 -6.89
N MET A 164 -5.00 -15.88 -7.42
CA MET A 164 -4.55 -14.50 -7.28
C MET A 164 -4.81 -13.79 -8.61
N HIS A 165 -5.79 -12.91 -8.63
CA HIS A 165 -6.13 -12.07 -9.78
C HIS A 165 -5.38 -10.75 -9.70
N VAL A 166 -4.58 -10.43 -10.71
CA VAL A 166 -3.72 -9.24 -10.76
C VAL A 166 -4.06 -8.43 -12.00
N THR A 167 -4.39 -7.15 -11.82
CA THR A 167 -4.71 -6.25 -12.95
C THR A 167 -3.47 -5.65 -13.64
N GLY A 168 -2.27 -5.94 -13.13
CA GLY A 168 -0.99 -5.64 -13.76
C GLY A 168 -0.12 -6.88 -13.97
N THR A 169 1.16 -6.66 -14.23
CA THR A 169 2.18 -7.72 -14.39
C THR A 169 2.47 -8.43 -13.07
N VAL A 170 2.90 -9.70 -13.17
CA VAL A 170 3.38 -10.48 -12.00
C VAL A 170 4.79 -11.00 -12.27
N ALA A 171 5.80 -10.47 -11.60
CA ALA A 171 7.19 -10.90 -11.76
C ALA A 171 7.76 -11.47 -10.46
N ALA A 172 8.49 -12.58 -10.55
CA ALA A 172 9.22 -13.17 -9.44
C ALA A 172 10.65 -13.53 -9.86
N ALA A 173 11.63 -13.16 -9.03
CA ALA A 173 12.99 -13.65 -9.19
C ALA A 173 13.04 -15.17 -8.98
N GLY A 174 12.28 -15.67 -8.00
CA GLY A 174 12.11 -17.10 -7.72
C GLY A 174 10.94 -17.75 -8.46
N ASN A 175 10.66 -19.01 -8.11
CA ASN A 175 9.53 -19.79 -8.64
C ASN A 175 8.19 -19.20 -8.22
N CYS A 176 7.12 -19.57 -8.94
CA CYS A 176 5.74 -19.37 -8.48
C CYS A 176 5.04 -20.71 -8.19
N PRO A 177 5.39 -21.41 -7.09
CA PRO A 177 4.85 -22.72 -6.79
C PRO A 177 3.46 -22.65 -6.15
N GLY A 178 2.81 -23.81 -6.06
CA GLY A 178 1.56 -24.01 -5.34
C GLY A 178 0.43 -24.55 -6.22
N PRO A 179 -0.60 -25.17 -5.62
CA PRO A 179 -1.75 -25.71 -6.34
C PRO A 179 -2.77 -24.65 -6.79
N GLY A 180 -2.66 -23.40 -6.32
CA GLY A 180 -3.51 -22.30 -6.79
C GLY A 180 -3.01 -21.66 -8.08
N THR A 181 -3.83 -20.82 -8.69
CA THR A 181 -3.50 -20.15 -9.97
C THR A 181 -3.19 -18.68 -9.80
N ILE A 182 -2.20 -18.16 -10.55
CA ILE A 182 -1.96 -16.72 -10.65
C ILE A 182 -2.46 -16.24 -12.01
N LEU A 183 -3.36 -15.27 -12.02
CA LEU A 183 -4.03 -14.76 -13.21
C LEU A 183 -3.71 -13.28 -13.37
N SER A 184 -2.90 -12.94 -14.37
CA SER A 184 -2.60 -11.56 -14.75
C SER A 184 -3.48 -11.11 -15.92
N SER A 185 -3.91 -9.85 -15.92
CA SER A 185 -4.55 -9.21 -17.08
C SER A 185 -3.58 -8.89 -18.21
N VAL A 186 -2.27 -8.92 -17.96
CA VAL A 186 -1.22 -8.60 -18.94
C VAL A 186 -0.71 -9.87 -19.59
N ALA A 187 -0.77 -9.93 -20.93
CA ALA A 187 -0.31 -11.08 -21.69
C ALA A 187 1.19 -11.38 -21.43
N GLY A 188 1.54 -12.66 -21.32
CA GLY A 188 2.91 -13.11 -21.05
C GLY A 188 3.31 -13.11 -19.57
N TYR A 189 2.36 -12.93 -18.66
CA TYR A 189 2.52 -13.03 -17.20
C TYR A 189 1.60 -14.12 -16.60
N PRO A 190 1.96 -14.72 -15.44
CA PRO A 190 3.11 -14.41 -14.58
C PRO A 190 4.47 -14.80 -15.19
N GLN A 191 5.51 -14.08 -14.82
CA GLN A 191 6.91 -14.33 -15.18
C GLN A 191 7.71 -14.68 -13.94
N CYS A 192 7.97 -15.97 -13.74
CA CYS A 192 8.69 -16.49 -12.58
C CYS A 192 10.05 -17.04 -13.01
N ASN A 193 10.95 -17.26 -12.05
CA ASN A 193 12.33 -17.73 -12.28
C ASN A 193 13.17 -16.80 -13.17
N LYS A 194 12.94 -15.50 -13.06
CA LYS A 194 13.72 -14.52 -13.83
C LYS A 194 15.10 -14.25 -13.23
N GLY A 195 15.41 -14.81 -12.06
CA GLY A 195 16.69 -14.64 -11.38
C GLY A 195 16.97 -13.16 -11.10
N ALA A 196 18.24 -12.75 -11.23
CA ALA A 196 18.67 -11.37 -11.01
C ALA A 196 17.92 -10.34 -11.90
N GLY A 197 17.43 -10.75 -13.08
CA GLY A 197 16.69 -9.89 -14.01
C GLY A 197 15.30 -9.46 -13.54
N ALA A 198 14.76 -10.05 -12.47
CA ALA A 198 13.52 -9.61 -11.81
C ALA A 198 13.74 -9.01 -10.42
N ILE A 199 14.99 -8.91 -9.93
CA ILE A 199 15.26 -8.25 -8.66
C ILE A 199 14.96 -6.77 -8.84
N LYS A 200 14.02 -6.27 -8.05
CA LYS A 200 13.72 -4.85 -7.91
C LYS A 200 14.42 -4.34 -6.65
N PRO A 201 15.20 -3.25 -6.74
CA PRO A 201 15.78 -2.65 -5.55
C PRO A 201 14.65 -2.10 -4.65
N ASP A 202 14.98 -1.92 -3.38
CA ASP A 202 14.13 -1.13 -2.47
C ASP A 202 13.97 0.28 -3.05
N PRO A 203 12.73 0.74 -3.34
CA PRO A 203 12.51 2.03 -3.97
C PRO A 203 13.00 3.19 -3.11
N GLY A 204 12.99 3.09 -1.78
CA GLY A 204 13.56 4.15 -0.93
C GLY A 204 15.07 4.07 -0.76
N VAL A 205 15.78 3.30 -1.59
CA VAL A 205 17.23 3.44 -1.77
C VAL A 205 17.45 4.41 -2.92
N GLY A 206 17.80 5.65 -2.59
CA GLY A 206 18.05 6.71 -3.57
C GLY A 206 16.82 7.56 -3.93
N ASP A 207 15.64 7.25 -3.41
CA ASP A 207 14.43 8.06 -3.54
C ASP A 207 14.00 8.61 -2.16
N SER A 208 14.20 9.91 -1.97
CA SER A 208 13.84 10.60 -0.73
C SER A 208 12.32 10.78 -0.55
N THR A 209 11.50 10.44 -1.55
CA THR A 209 10.04 10.43 -1.38
C THR A 209 9.57 9.34 -0.41
N TYR A 210 10.42 8.34 -0.14
CA TYR A 210 10.21 7.32 0.87
C TYR A 210 10.91 7.63 2.20
N ASP A 211 11.59 8.77 2.35
CA ASP A 211 12.21 9.10 3.63
C ASP A 211 11.13 9.35 4.69
N PRO A 212 11.33 8.87 5.93
CA PRO A 212 10.40 9.18 7.01
C PRO A 212 10.53 10.67 7.34
N PRO A 213 9.44 11.33 7.77
CA PRO A 213 9.50 12.70 8.26
C PRO A 213 10.39 12.80 9.49
N ALA A 214 10.78 14.04 9.80
CA ALA A 214 11.71 14.33 10.88
C ALA A 214 11.26 13.72 12.24
N PRO A 215 12.23 13.36 13.11
CA PRO A 215 11.96 12.73 14.40
C PRO A 215 10.95 13.49 15.27
N VAL A 216 9.94 12.78 15.78
CA VAL A 216 9.02 13.33 16.79
C VAL A 216 9.58 13.04 18.19
N ALA A 217 10.33 13.99 18.74
CA ALA A 217 11.04 13.81 20.02
C ALA A 217 10.13 13.73 21.26
N THR A 218 8.86 14.16 21.17
CA THR A 218 7.97 14.20 22.33
C THR A 218 7.49 12.81 22.72
N VAL A 219 7.97 12.30 23.85
CA VAL A 219 7.45 11.06 24.45
C VAL A 219 6.01 11.29 24.93
N ARG A 220 5.11 10.36 24.60
CA ARG A 220 3.69 10.36 24.94
C ARG A 220 3.35 9.11 25.73
N THR A 221 2.55 9.29 26.77
CA THR A 221 2.01 8.19 27.56
C THR A 221 0.51 8.07 27.26
N PRO A 222 0.02 6.92 26.77
CA PRO A 222 -1.41 6.69 26.63
C PRO A 222 -2.12 6.81 27.99
N PRO A 223 -3.38 7.28 28.03
CA PRO A 223 -4.20 7.21 29.24
C PRO A 223 -4.32 5.77 29.76
N ALA A 224 -4.38 5.62 31.08
CA ALA A 224 -4.34 4.31 31.75
C ALA A 224 -5.57 3.42 31.47
N SER A 225 -6.72 4.01 31.13
CA SER A 225 -7.93 3.26 30.79
C SER A 225 -8.84 4.09 29.89
N CYS A 226 -9.83 3.42 29.30
CA CYS A 226 -10.93 4.07 28.63
C CYS A 226 -12.26 3.47 29.10
N SER A 227 -13.16 4.34 29.58
CA SER A 227 -14.46 3.98 30.13
C SER A 227 -15.53 3.80 29.04
N GLY A 228 -15.22 3.06 27.97
CA GLY A 228 -16.11 2.82 26.83
C GLY A 228 -16.35 4.05 25.93
N GLY A 229 -15.50 5.07 26.04
CA GLY A 229 -15.59 6.32 25.29
C GLY A 229 -14.63 6.43 24.12
N THR A 230 -14.39 7.67 23.69
CA THR A 230 -13.34 8.01 22.72
C THR A 230 -12.13 8.59 23.45
N VAL A 231 -10.94 8.06 23.17
CA VAL A 231 -9.66 8.60 23.63
C VAL A 231 -8.88 9.11 22.44
N THR A 232 -8.43 10.36 22.52
CA THR A 232 -7.61 10.98 21.48
C THR A 232 -6.14 10.99 21.89
N LEU A 233 -5.29 10.47 21.02
CA LEU A 233 -3.83 10.42 21.14
C LEU A 233 -3.21 11.48 20.22
N LEU A 234 -2.10 12.09 20.66
CA LEU A 234 -1.39 13.14 19.94
C LEU A 234 -0.09 12.60 19.36
N SER A 235 0.36 13.17 18.25
CA SER A 235 1.64 12.81 17.63
C SER A 235 2.79 12.85 18.63
N GLY A 236 3.70 11.88 18.52
CA GLY A 236 4.76 11.65 19.50
C GLY A 236 5.35 10.25 19.46
N THR A 237 6.29 10.00 20.37
CA THR A 237 6.91 8.69 20.60
C THR A 237 6.18 7.96 21.72
N TYR A 238 5.70 6.75 21.45
CA TYR A 238 5.00 5.87 22.37
C TYR A 238 5.90 4.68 22.72
N GLN A 239 6.23 4.56 24.02
CA GLN A 239 7.21 3.58 24.48
C GLN A 239 6.61 2.40 25.26
N SER A 240 5.30 2.41 25.54
CA SER A 240 4.62 1.31 26.23
C SER A 240 3.56 0.65 25.37
N ALA A 241 3.90 -0.53 24.84
CA ALA A 241 2.98 -1.47 24.22
C ALA A 241 1.89 -1.91 25.20
N ALA A 242 2.23 -2.09 26.48
CA ALA A 242 1.28 -2.48 27.51
C ALA A 242 0.19 -1.41 27.72
N ALA A 243 0.56 -0.13 27.74
CA ALA A 243 -0.40 0.96 27.87
C ALA A 243 -1.37 1.05 26.68
N LEU A 244 -0.85 0.91 25.45
CA LEU A 244 -1.70 0.88 24.24
C LEU A 244 -2.61 -0.36 24.20
N THR A 245 -2.09 -1.52 24.62
CA THR A 245 -2.85 -2.78 24.73
C THR A 245 -3.98 -2.63 25.75
N ASN A 246 -3.71 -2.04 26.92
CA ASN A 246 -4.75 -1.77 27.93
C ASN A 246 -5.83 -0.82 27.42
N LEU A 247 -5.46 0.17 26.60
CA LEU A 247 -6.42 1.08 25.99
C LEU A 247 -7.31 0.39 24.95
N THR A 248 -6.78 -0.63 24.27
CA THR A 248 -7.46 -1.36 23.18
C THR A 248 -8.05 -2.71 23.60
N SER A 249 -7.93 -3.09 24.87
CA SER A 249 -8.57 -4.28 25.44
C SER A 249 -10.04 -4.04 25.82
N GLY A 250 -10.45 -2.77 25.99
CA GLY A 250 -11.84 -2.35 26.21
C GLY A 250 -12.62 -2.05 24.92
N ALA A 251 -13.92 -1.73 25.05
CA ALA A 251 -14.78 -1.29 23.93
C ALA A 251 -14.53 0.20 23.57
N CYS A 252 -13.26 0.54 23.37
CA CYS A 252 -12.79 1.90 23.28
C CYS A 252 -12.56 2.34 21.85
N THR A 253 -12.91 3.59 21.55
CA THR A 253 -12.50 4.23 20.30
C THR A 253 -11.22 5.02 20.55
N VAL A 254 -10.10 4.54 20.02
CA VAL A 254 -8.80 5.21 20.12
C VAL A 254 -8.53 5.98 18.82
N VAL A 255 -8.49 7.30 18.90
CA VAL A 255 -8.27 8.18 17.75
C VAL A 255 -6.88 8.78 17.86
N PHE A 256 -6.01 8.48 16.91
CA PHE A 256 -4.73 9.15 16.73
C PHE A 256 -4.97 10.37 15.84
N SER A 257 -4.82 11.57 16.41
CA SER A 257 -4.94 12.83 15.67
C SER A 257 -3.96 12.86 14.47
N PRO A 258 -4.25 13.61 13.40
CA PRO A 258 -3.33 13.71 12.27
C PRO A 258 -1.91 14.08 12.70
N GLY A 259 -0.90 13.38 12.16
CA GLY A 259 0.51 13.56 12.52
C GLY A 259 1.36 12.29 12.49
N VAL A 260 2.60 12.41 12.96
CA VAL A 260 3.60 11.33 12.93
C VAL A 260 3.71 10.68 14.31
N TYR A 261 3.72 9.34 14.33
CA TYR A 261 3.76 8.54 15.54
C TYR A 261 4.91 7.55 15.46
N LEU A 262 5.78 7.57 16.46
CA LEU A 262 6.80 6.55 16.62
C LEU A 262 6.39 5.57 17.72
N PHE A 263 6.39 4.29 17.40
CA PHE A 263 6.24 3.19 18.35
C PHE A 263 7.61 2.59 18.60
N SER A 264 8.14 2.88 19.79
CA SER A 264 9.47 2.46 20.25
C SER A 264 9.36 1.78 21.60
N PHE A 265 8.79 0.58 21.57
CA PHE A 265 8.40 -0.15 22.77
C PHE A 265 9.62 -0.67 23.52
N ILE A 266 9.74 -0.24 24.77
CA ILE A 266 10.79 -0.68 25.68
C ILE A 266 10.31 -1.78 26.64
N ASP A 267 9.03 -2.20 26.51
CA ASP A 267 8.47 -3.28 27.32
C ASP A 267 9.15 -4.62 26.97
N PRO A 268 9.25 -5.57 27.92
CA PRO A 268 9.78 -6.92 27.64
C PRO A 268 9.02 -7.67 26.54
N SER A 269 7.73 -7.35 26.37
CA SER A 269 6.90 -7.80 25.25
C SER A 269 6.51 -6.59 24.41
N PRO A 270 7.30 -6.24 23.37
CA PRO A 270 7.10 -5.03 22.57
C PRO A 270 5.96 -5.21 21.55
N VAL A 271 4.79 -5.68 22.01
CA VAL A 271 3.63 -6.03 21.17
C VAL A 271 2.40 -5.25 21.62
N TRP A 272 1.99 -4.29 20.80
CA TRP A 272 0.66 -3.69 20.97
C TRP A 272 -0.38 -4.68 20.45
N SER A 273 -1.26 -5.16 21.35
CA SER A 273 -2.24 -6.19 21.03
C SER A 273 -3.67 -5.64 21.03
N LEU A 274 -4.43 -5.93 19.98
CA LEU A 274 -5.87 -5.67 19.86
C LEU A 274 -6.62 -7.01 19.94
N SER A 275 -7.35 -7.24 21.03
CA SER A 275 -8.03 -8.50 21.31
C SER A 275 -9.54 -8.37 21.50
N ASN A 276 -10.07 -7.14 21.56
CA ASN A 276 -11.49 -6.89 21.75
C ASN A 276 -12.17 -6.57 20.41
N LYS A 277 -13.23 -7.32 20.07
CA LYS A 277 -14.00 -7.11 18.82
C LYS A 277 -14.63 -5.71 18.69
N ASN A 278 -14.86 -5.04 19.82
CA ASN A 278 -15.44 -3.71 19.88
C ASN A 278 -14.38 -2.59 19.95
N ALA A 279 -13.09 -2.93 20.00
CA ALA A 279 -12.03 -1.93 19.93
C ALA A 279 -11.99 -1.32 18.53
N LEU A 280 -11.95 0.01 18.47
CA LEU A 280 -11.87 0.78 17.23
C LEU A 280 -10.67 1.71 17.29
N VAL A 281 -9.67 1.48 16.44
CA VAL A 281 -8.50 2.35 16.29
C VAL A 281 -8.62 3.13 14.99
N ILE A 282 -8.51 4.45 15.08
CA ILE A 282 -8.59 5.37 13.94
C ILE A 282 -7.31 6.20 13.91
N GLY A 283 -6.56 6.09 12.82
CA GLY A 283 -5.42 6.94 12.52
C GLY A 283 -5.81 8.02 11.51
N GLY A 284 -5.92 9.26 12.00
CA GLY A 284 -6.25 10.43 11.19
C GLY A 284 -7.57 11.08 11.59
N THR A 285 -8.09 11.93 10.71
CA THR A 285 -9.39 12.59 10.89
C THR A 285 -10.49 11.54 10.88
N ARG A 286 -11.30 11.52 11.93
CA ARG A 286 -12.38 10.53 12.10
C ARG A 286 -13.57 10.82 11.18
N SER A 287 -14.09 9.78 10.54
CA SER A 287 -15.38 9.73 9.86
C SER A 287 -16.34 8.75 10.55
N ALA A 288 -17.55 8.59 10.02
CA ALA A 288 -18.53 7.61 10.51
C ALA A 288 -18.08 6.15 10.31
N SER A 289 -17.18 5.88 9.35
CA SER A 289 -16.78 4.54 8.94
C SER A 289 -15.30 4.22 9.19
N GLY A 290 -14.53 5.12 9.83
CA GLY A 290 -13.09 4.94 10.06
C GLY A 290 -12.35 6.26 9.97
N CYS A 291 -11.19 6.26 9.32
CA CYS A 291 -10.47 7.49 8.98
C CYS A 291 -11.00 8.10 7.67
N ASP A 292 -10.94 9.43 7.54
CA ASP A 292 -11.32 10.17 6.34
C ASP A 292 -10.08 10.50 5.50
N ALA A 293 -9.85 9.74 4.42
CA ALA A 293 -8.73 9.96 3.52
C ALA A 293 -8.91 11.17 2.58
N SER A 294 -10.09 11.80 2.55
CA SER A 294 -10.37 12.96 1.71
C SER A 294 -9.91 14.28 2.33
N VAL A 295 -9.66 14.29 3.65
CA VAL A 295 -9.27 15.49 4.39
C VAL A 295 -7.79 15.79 4.16
N ALA A 296 -7.51 16.97 3.60
CA ALA A 296 -6.15 17.47 3.45
C ALA A 296 -5.45 17.54 4.82
N ASN A 297 -4.21 17.04 4.90
CA ASN A 297 -3.45 16.91 6.16
C ASN A 297 -4.18 16.13 7.27
N GLY A 298 -5.17 15.32 6.92
CA GLY A 298 -5.99 14.57 7.86
C GLY A 298 -5.45 13.18 8.20
N GLY A 299 -4.22 12.85 7.80
CA GLY A 299 -3.69 11.50 7.95
C GLY A 299 -2.65 11.35 9.06
N VAL A 300 -2.23 10.11 9.28
CA VAL A 300 -1.17 9.71 10.18
C VAL A 300 -0.07 8.96 9.46
N GLN A 301 1.09 8.90 10.08
CA GLN A 301 2.14 7.96 9.74
C GLN A 301 2.59 7.23 11.02
N PHE A 302 2.40 5.92 11.04
CA PHE A 302 2.82 5.04 12.13
C PHE A 302 4.19 4.46 11.80
N MET A 303 5.19 4.81 12.59
CA MET A 303 6.57 4.37 12.45
C MET A 303 6.88 3.36 13.54
N PHE A 304 7.49 2.23 13.20
CA PHE A 304 7.91 1.22 14.17
C PHE A 304 9.43 1.04 14.11
N ASP A 305 10.08 1.00 15.27
CA ASP A 305 11.50 0.67 15.41
C ASP A 305 11.73 -0.59 16.25
N GLY A 306 13.00 -1.01 16.32
CA GLY A 306 13.43 -2.03 17.27
C GLY A 306 12.68 -3.34 17.06
N GLN A 307 12.08 -3.87 18.11
CA GLN A 307 11.22 -5.06 18.05
C GLN A 307 9.74 -4.72 18.16
N SER A 308 9.39 -3.43 18.04
CA SER A 308 8.03 -2.93 18.21
C SER A 308 7.11 -3.50 17.14
N ARG A 309 6.00 -4.11 17.55
CA ARG A 309 5.04 -4.74 16.63
C ARG A 309 3.59 -4.59 17.08
N LEU A 310 2.70 -4.82 16.13
CA LEU A 310 1.25 -4.81 16.30
C LEU A 310 0.67 -6.20 16.02
N SER A 311 -0.19 -6.67 16.92
CA SER A 311 -0.94 -7.91 16.77
C SER A 311 -2.43 -7.65 16.94
N MET A 312 -3.23 -8.06 15.96
CA MET A 312 -4.69 -7.92 16.00
C MET A 312 -5.34 -9.30 15.96
N GLY A 313 -5.90 -9.74 17.10
CA GLY A 313 -6.73 -10.95 17.18
C GLY A 313 -8.23 -10.67 17.06
N ALA A 314 -8.65 -9.42 17.27
CA ALA A 314 -9.99 -8.90 17.02
C ALA A 314 -9.98 -7.36 16.94
N GLY A 315 -11.12 -6.78 16.55
CA GLY A 315 -11.33 -5.32 16.53
C GLY A 315 -11.13 -4.71 15.15
N THR A 316 -11.24 -3.39 15.06
CA THR A 316 -11.10 -2.64 13.81
C THR A 316 -10.00 -1.60 13.92
N MET A 317 -9.10 -1.54 12.93
CA MET A 317 -8.11 -0.49 12.76
C MET A 317 -8.25 0.14 11.36
N SER A 318 -8.34 1.47 11.31
CA SER A 318 -8.40 2.25 10.07
C SER A 318 -7.36 3.36 10.10
N LEU A 319 -6.37 3.33 9.21
CA LEU A 319 -5.30 4.31 9.09
C LEU A 319 -5.40 5.04 7.74
N CYS A 320 -5.26 6.36 7.74
CA CYS A 320 -5.24 7.16 6.52
C CYS A 320 -3.92 7.93 6.46
N ALA A 321 -3.19 7.86 5.35
CA ALA A 321 -2.01 8.70 5.14
C ALA A 321 -2.42 10.13 4.77
N SER A 322 -1.56 11.11 5.12
CA SER A 322 -1.79 12.50 4.71
C SER A 322 -1.63 12.65 3.19
N PRO A 323 -2.56 13.31 2.49
CA PRO A 323 -2.38 13.64 1.07
C PRO A 323 -1.14 14.52 0.85
N THR A 324 -0.28 14.13 -0.08
CA THR A 324 0.89 14.91 -0.52
C THR A 324 1.18 14.57 -1.99
N THR A 325 1.86 15.49 -2.68
CA THR A 325 2.40 15.33 -4.04
C THR A 325 3.93 15.29 -4.06
N ALA A 326 4.59 15.61 -2.94
CA ALA A 326 6.05 15.72 -2.84
C ALA A 326 6.70 14.44 -2.27
N HIS A 327 5.94 13.64 -1.52
CA HIS A 327 6.41 12.41 -0.89
C HIS A 327 5.36 11.30 -1.05
N GLN A 328 5.79 10.06 -0.80
CA GLN A 328 4.88 8.93 -0.73
C GLN A 328 3.87 9.16 0.39
N ARG A 329 2.61 8.80 0.13
CA ARG A 329 1.55 8.89 1.15
C ARG A 329 1.62 7.70 2.09
N ILE A 330 2.64 7.64 2.93
CA ILE A 330 2.93 6.51 3.80
C ILE A 330 2.08 6.59 5.08
N ALA A 331 1.24 5.57 5.30
CA ALA A 331 0.48 5.42 6.55
C ALA A 331 1.24 4.58 7.58
N LEU A 332 2.07 3.63 7.11
CA LEU A 332 2.86 2.76 7.96
C LEU A 332 4.29 2.64 7.45
N TYR A 333 5.23 2.79 8.37
CA TYR A 333 6.65 2.85 8.11
C TYR A 333 7.42 1.90 9.04
N GLY A 334 8.22 0.99 8.48
CA GLY A 334 9.21 0.20 9.22
C GLY A 334 10.57 0.89 9.16
N LEU A 335 11.12 1.27 10.32
CA LEU A 335 12.38 2.01 10.38
C LEU A 335 13.56 1.15 9.94
N LYS A 336 14.39 1.68 9.04
CA LYS A 336 15.61 1.00 8.60
C LYS A 336 16.70 1.07 9.70
N PRO A 337 17.53 0.03 9.86
CA PRO A 337 18.73 0.02 10.70
C PRO A 337 19.57 1.25 10.49
N SER A 338 19.91 1.85 11.62
CA SER A 338 20.84 2.97 11.76
C SER A 338 22.02 2.43 12.58
N PRO A 339 23.28 2.55 12.12
CA PRO A 339 23.70 3.20 10.88
C PRO A 339 23.47 2.33 9.63
N VAL A 340 23.10 2.97 8.53
CA VAL A 340 23.11 2.38 7.19
C VAL A 340 24.53 2.46 6.64
N THR A 341 25.05 1.36 6.09
CA THR A 341 26.31 1.38 5.32
C THR A 341 26.02 1.06 3.86
N GLY A 342 26.54 1.88 2.95
CA GLY A 342 26.39 1.68 1.51
C GLY A 342 27.55 2.26 0.71
N THR A 343 27.73 1.75 -0.50
CA THR A 343 28.73 2.26 -1.44
C THR A 343 28.07 3.28 -2.38
N VAL A 344 28.52 4.53 -2.32
CA VAL A 344 28.09 5.62 -3.18
C VAL A 344 29.03 5.72 -4.38
N LEU A 345 28.42 5.74 -5.56
CA LEU A 345 29.06 5.83 -6.86
C LEU A 345 28.97 7.26 -7.42
N ALA A 346 29.98 7.63 -8.19
CA ALA A 346 29.96 8.85 -8.99
C ALA A 346 28.93 8.74 -10.12
N ALA A 347 28.31 9.86 -10.50
CA ALA A 347 27.39 9.90 -11.63
C ALA A 347 28.10 10.09 -12.98
N SER A 348 29.32 10.63 -12.98
CA SER A 348 30.08 10.88 -14.22
C SER A 348 31.58 10.76 -14.02
N ALA A 349 32.27 10.40 -15.11
CA ALA A 349 33.71 10.28 -15.18
C ALA A 349 34.22 10.95 -16.46
N SER A 350 35.21 11.83 -16.33
CA SER A 350 35.87 12.51 -17.44
C SER A 350 37.39 12.40 -17.32
N SER A 351 38.10 12.63 -18.43
CA SER A 351 39.55 12.62 -18.43
C SER A 351 40.12 13.88 -19.05
N SER A 352 41.29 14.31 -18.56
CA SER A 352 42.08 15.39 -19.13
C SER A 352 43.57 15.02 -19.15
N GLY A 353 44.36 15.73 -19.93
CA GLY A 353 45.77 15.42 -20.17
C GLY A 353 46.01 14.81 -21.56
N SER A 354 47.28 14.59 -21.87
CA SER A 354 47.71 13.98 -23.13
C SER A 354 48.77 12.91 -22.84
N PRO A 355 48.43 11.61 -22.93
CA PRO A 355 47.13 11.06 -23.35
C PRO A 355 46.06 11.13 -22.26
N SER A 356 44.81 10.92 -22.64
CA SER A 356 43.66 10.80 -21.74
C SER A 356 43.34 9.33 -21.43
N PHE A 357 42.58 9.09 -20.37
CA PHE A 357 41.96 7.80 -20.10
C PHE A 357 40.87 7.52 -21.12
N SER A 358 40.92 6.33 -21.71
CA SER A 358 39.85 5.74 -22.51
C SER A 358 38.82 5.03 -21.62
N ASN A 359 37.59 4.89 -22.10
CA ASN A 359 36.48 4.20 -21.40
C ASN A 359 36.26 4.68 -19.96
N THR A 360 36.23 6.01 -19.74
CA THR A 360 36.14 6.60 -18.39
C THR A 360 34.94 6.12 -17.58
N ALA A 361 33.84 5.75 -18.24
CA ALA A 361 32.63 5.20 -17.60
C ALA A 361 32.89 3.90 -16.82
N ASN A 362 33.91 3.13 -17.20
CA ASN A 362 34.27 1.90 -16.48
C ASN A 362 34.70 2.20 -15.04
N ALA A 363 35.28 3.38 -14.77
CA ALA A 363 35.74 3.75 -13.43
C ALA A 363 34.61 4.09 -12.43
N LEU A 364 33.34 4.09 -12.85
CA LEU A 364 32.20 4.48 -11.99
C LEU A 364 31.81 3.41 -10.97
N ALA A 365 32.21 2.15 -11.17
CA ALA A 365 31.87 1.03 -10.31
C ALA A 365 33.06 0.07 -10.16
N LEU A 366 33.01 -0.84 -9.18
CA LEU A 366 34.00 -1.90 -9.01
C LEU A 366 33.47 -3.19 -9.66
N ASP A 367 33.63 -3.33 -10.97
CA ASP A 367 33.03 -4.44 -11.74
C ASP A 367 34.03 -5.31 -12.53
N GLY A 368 35.31 -4.95 -12.50
CA GLY A 368 36.39 -5.63 -13.23
C GLY A 368 36.70 -5.02 -14.59
N SER A 369 35.94 -4.02 -15.05
CA SER A 369 36.19 -3.25 -16.27
C SER A 369 37.04 -2.03 -15.94
N SER A 370 38.03 -1.68 -16.77
CA SER A 370 38.92 -0.56 -16.46
C SER A 370 38.86 0.60 -17.44
N ALA A 371 39.03 1.81 -16.92
CA ALA A 371 39.47 2.99 -17.66
C ALA A 371 41.00 2.96 -17.78
N SER A 372 41.54 3.20 -18.97
CA SER A 372 42.97 2.97 -19.24
C SER A 372 43.65 4.16 -19.92
N ALA A 373 44.85 4.51 -19.47
CA ALA A 373 45.72 5.50 -20.10
C ALA A 373 47.13 4.95 -20.34
N THR A 374 47.66 5.10 -21.55
CA THR A 374 49.00 4.65 -21.94
C THR A 374 49.99 5.80 -21.97
N LEU A 375 50.86 5.91 -20.97
CA LEU A 375 51.72 7.04 -20.70
C LEU A 375 53.15 6.84 -21.20
N SER A 376 53.78 7.92 -21.69
CA SER A 376 55.17 7.96 -22.16
C SER A 376 55.84 9.28 -21.75
N SER A 377 56.35 9.33 -20.51
CA SER A 377 56.89 10.55 -19.89
C SER A 377 55.90 11.73 -19.78
N ASN A 378 54.64 11.43 -19.52
CA ASN A 378 53.52 12.38 -19.41
C ASN A 378 52.55 11.96 -18.29
N SER A 379 51.50 12.75 -18.10
CA SER A 379 50.45 12.50 -17.12
C SER A 379 49.06 12.47 -17.75
N ALA A 380 48.19 11.66 -17.16
CA ALA A 380 46.77 11.60 -17.44
C ALA A 380 45.98 11.79 -16.14
N ASN A 381 44.87 12.52 -16.24
CA ASN A 381 43.94 12.73 -15.15
C ASN A 381 42.60 12.06 -15.46
N LEU A 382 42.05 11.40 -14.45
CA LEU A 382 40.70 10.86 -14.43
C LEU A 382 39.94 11.55 -13.30
N THR A 383 38.79 12.12 -13.60
CA THR A 383 37.98 12.90 -12.67
C THR A 383 36.59 12.29 -12.55
N LEU A 384 36.19 11.90 -11.35
CA LEU A 384 34.86 11.39 -11.03
C LEU A 384 34.11 12.42 -10.20
N GLN A 385 32.82 12.63 -10.50
CA GLN A 385 32.02 13.69 -9.89
C GLN A 385 30.61 13.23 -9.54
N ASN A 386 29.96 14.00 -8.66
CA ASN A 386 28.55 13.84 -8.29
C ASN A 386 28.28 12.47 -7.64
N TYR A 387 28.93 12.20 -6.51
CA TYR A 387 28.72 10.96 -5.74
C TYR A 387 27.35 10.98 -5.07
N ALA A 388 26.34 10.42 -5.74
CA ALA A 388 24.95 10.52 -5.31
C ALA A 388 24.13 9.24 -5.55
N SER A 389 24.76 8.12 -5.94
CA SER A 389 24.04 6.87 -6.23
C SER A 389 24.57 5.71 -5.37
N PRO A 390 23.78 5.14 -4.45
CA PRO A 390 22.41 5.56 -4.10
C PRO A 390 22.41 6.91 -3.36
N ALA A 391 21.31 7.66 -3.48
CA ALA A 391 21.20 8.94 -2.79
C ALA A 391 21.11 8.74 -1.28
N ILE A 392 21.87 9.53 -0.53
CA ILE A 392 21.79 9.58 0.93
C ILE A 392 20.66 10.55 1.31
N PRO A 393 19.70 10.15 2.17
CA PRO A 393 18.61 10.99 2.63
C PRO A 393 19.04 12.37 3.10
N ALA A 394 18.28 13.41 2.73
CA ALA A 394 18.55 14.76 3.20
C ALA A 394 18.40 14.82 4.73
N GLY A 395 19.37 15.43 5.42
CA GLY A 395 19.38 15.52 6.88
C GLY A 395 20.02 14.33 7.61
N ALA A 396 20.47 13.29 6.89
CA ALA A 396 21.28 12.23 7.50
C ALA A 396 22.60 12.77 8.08
N THR A 397 23.04 12.20 9.19
CA THR A 397 24.37 12.41 9.76
C THR A 397 25.32 11.31 9.27
N ILE A 398 26.44 11.70 8.68
CA ILE A 398 27.45 10.75 8.20
C ILE A 398 28.42 10.43 9.34
N ASP A 399 28.54 9.16 9.70
CA ASP A 399 29.49 8.69 10.72
C ASP A 399 30.82 8.31 10.10
N ARG A 400 30.77 7.72 8.90
CA ARG A 400 31.94 7.23 8.19
C ARG A 400 31.85 7.50 6.69
N ALA A 401 32.94 7.92 6.06
CA ALA A 401 33.06 8.04 4.61
C ALA A 401 34.47 7.58 4.19
N ILE A 402 34.59 6.37 3.63
CA ILE A 402 35.87 5.79 3.21
C ILE A 402 35.93 5.78 1.69
N LEU A 403 36.85 6.56 1.11
CA LEU A 403 37.15 6.50 -0.31
C LEU A 403 37.92 5.21 -0.60
N ARG A 404 37.53 4.48 -1.64
CA ARG A 404 38.23 3.28 -2.12
C ARG A 404 38.53 3.41 -3.60
N VAL A 405 39.73 3.02 -3.98
CA VAL A 405 40.13 2.87 -5.39
C VAL A 405 40.62 1.46 -5.65
N ARG A 406 40.25 0.92 -6.82
CA ARG A 406 40.84 -0.29 -7.39
C ARG A 406 41.46 0.06 -8.74
N HIS A 407 42.73 -0.29 -8.90
CA HIS A 407 43.52 0.04 -10.07
C HIS A 407 44.59 -1.04 -10.32
N ALA A 408 45.26 -1.00 -11.48
CA ALA A 408 46.24 -1.97 -11.92
C ALA A 408 47.15 -1.42 -13.03
N GLU A 409 48.46 -1.45 -12.84
CA GLU A 409 49.43 -0.85 -13.76
C GLU A 409 50.22 -1.92 -14.51
N SER A 410 50.67 -1.61 -15.72
CA SER A 410 51.41 -2.59 -16.54
C SER A 410 52.79 -2.98 -15.98
N ALA A 411 53.32 -2.24 -14.99
CA ALA A 411 54.60 -2.53 -14.33
C ALA A 411 54.78 -1.72 -13.04
N THR A 412 55.60 -2.23 -12.12
CA THR A 412 56.09 -1.47 -10.96
C THR A 412 57.29 -0.59 -11.35
N GLY A 413 57.38 0.63 -10.79
CA GLY A 413 58.49 1.57 -10.99
C GLY A 413 58.31 2.60 -12.11
N ASN A 414 58.65 3.85 -11.81
CA ASN A 414 58.51 5.06 -12.64
C ASN A 414 57.07 5.54 -12.90
N MET A 415 56.11 5.04 -12.12
CA MET A 415 54.74 5.53 -12.09
C MET A 415 54.50 6.25 -10.76
N ASN A 416 54.04 7.49 -10.83
CA ASN A 416 53.55 8.25 -9.70
C ASN A 416 52.03 8.37 -9.83
N LEU A 417 51.32 7.77 -8.88
CA LEU A 417 49.87 7.80 -8.81
C LEU A 417 49.45 8.66 -7.63
N SER A 418 48.46 9.52 -7.81
CA SER A 418 47.91 10.32 -6.72
C SER A 418 46.40 10.48 -6.80
N LEU A 419 45.76 10.49 -5.64
CA LEU A 419 44.36 10.85 -5.47
C LEU A 419 44.23 12.20 -4.79
N SER A 420 43.31 13.03 -5.25
CA SER A 420 42.86 14.23 -4.55
C SER A 420 41.33 14.31 -4.60
N ALA A 421 40.75 15.03 -3.65
CA ALA A 421 39.31 15.16 -3.54
C ALA A 421 38.91 16.59 -3.15
N THR A 422 37.81 17.07 -3.72
CA THR A 422 37.18 18.34 -3.36
C THR A 422 35.67 18.17 -3.15
N THR A 423 35.06 19.03 -2.34
CA THR A 423 33.60 19.16 -2.19
C THR A 423 33.20 20.61 -2.42
N GLY A 424 32.37 20.89 -3.43
CA GLY A 424 31.96 22.27 -3.75
C GLY A 424 33.16 23.21 -3.97
N GLY A 425 34.24 22.70 -4.57
CA GLY A 425 35.49 23.42 -4.80
C GLY A 425 36.46 23.48 -3.62
N ASN A 426 36.06 23.03 -2.41
CA ASN A 426 36.93 23.02 -1.24
C ASN A 426 37.69 21.69 -1.14
N PRO A 427 39.01 21.68 -0.90
CA PRO A 427 39.77 20.44 -0.76
C PRO A 427 39.33 19.65 0.47
N VAL A 428 39.05 18.35 0.29
CA VAL A 428 38.75 17.38 1.35
C VAL A 428 39.80 16.28 1.47
N LEU A 429 40.56 16.04 0.39
CA LEU A 429 41.76 15.22 0.38
C LEU A 429 42.80 15.93 -0.48
N GLY A 430 43.95 16.27 0.11
CA GLY A 430 45.10 16.73 -0.67
C GLY A 430 45.67 15.60 -1.55
N PRO A 431 46.57 15.91 -2.51
CA PRO A 431 47.23 14.88 -3.31
C PRO A 431 47.88 13.82 -2.42
N THR A 432 47.32 12.62 -2.45
CA THR A 432 47.69 11.48 -1.62
C THR A 432 48.27 10.39 -2.52
N PHE A 433 49.44 9.89 -2.17
CA PHE A 433 50.13 8.87 -2.95
C PHE A 433 49.33 7.56 -2.98
N VAL A 434 49.20 6.97 -4.17
CA VAL A 434 48.60 5.65 -4.39
C VAL A 434 49.72 4.67 -4.76
N PRO A 435 49.93 3.58 -4.01
CA PRO A 435 50.94 2.59 -4.34
C PRO A 435 50.69 1.94 -5.71
N VAL A 436 51.73 1.67 -6.49
CA VAL A 436 51.61 1.01 -7.81
C VAL A 436 51.44 -0.51 -7.63
N CYS A 437 50.56 -1.15 -8.41
CA CYS A 437 50.40 -2.61 -8.44
C CYS A 437 50.32 -3.18 -9.85
N THR A 438 50.68 -4.45 -10.05
CA THR A 438 50.79 -5.09 -11.38
C THR A 438 49.83 -6.24 -11.65
N SER A 439 49.23 -6.82 -10.61
CA SER A 439 47.91 -7.45 -10.71
C SER A 439 46.87 -6.41 -10.29
N PRO A 440 45.56 -6.59 -10.60
CA PRO A 440 44.54 -5.82 -9.89
C PRO A 440 44.89 -5.89 -8.40
N CYS A 441 45.15 -4.73 -7.80
CA CYS A 441 45.50 -4.66 -6.39
C CYS A 441 44.44 -5.45 -5.61
N ALA A 442 44.84 -6.47 -4.85
CA ALA A 442 43.95 -7.08 -3.85
C ALA A 442 43.60 -6.05 -2.75
N ASP A 443 44.52 -5.09 -2.54
CA ASP A 443 44.41 -4.05 -1.53
C ASP A 443 43.85 -2.76 -2.12
N PHE A 444 42.70 -2.34 -1.59
CA PHE A 444 42.11 -1.04 -1.84
C PHE A 444 43.01 0.04 -1.20
N SER A 445 43.38 1.08 -1.95
CA SER A 445 43.84 2.29 -1.27
C SER A 445 42.63 2.97 -0.67
N SER A 446 42.61 3.08 0.66
CA SER A 446 41.50 3.67 1.41
C SER A 446 41.90 4.97 2.08
N SER A 447 41.03 5.97 2.04
CA SER A 447 41.19 7.21 2.82
C SER A 447 39.90 7.52 3.56
N ASP A 448 40.01 7.74 4.87
CA ASP A 448 38.89 8.17 5.70
C ASP A 448 38.68 9.68 5.53
N LEU A 449 37.54 10.04 4.95
CA LEU A 449 37.11 11.41 4.66
C LEU A 449 35.96 11.85 5.58
N SER A 450 35.65 11.10 6.64
CA SER A 450 34.43 11.26 7.44
C SER A 450 34.26 12.66 8.04
N THR A 451 35.35 13.28 8.49
CA THR A 451 35.32 14.62 9.08
C THR A 451 34.98 15.70 8.04
N ALA A 452 35.43 15.52 6.81
CA ALA A 452 35.19 16.46 5.72
C ALA A 452 33.84 16.21 5.04
N LEU A 453 33.44 14.94 4.88
CA LEU A 453 32.22 14.49 4.22
C LEU A 453 31.12 14.12 5.23
N ASN A 454 30.85 15.04 6.16
CA ASN A 454 29.94 14.80 7.27
C ASN A 454 28.45 15.07 6.98
N THR A 455 28.09 15.45 5.73
CA THR A 455 26.70 15.66 5.31
C THR A 455 26.43 15.11 3.91
N PRO A 456 25.18 14.71 3.60
CA PRO A 456 24.78 14.25 2.27
C PRO A 456 25.12 15.24 1.16
N THR A 457 24.95 16.55 1.41
CA THR A 457 25.24 17.60 0.42
C THR A 457 26.72 17.65 0.04
N LYS A 458 27.63 17.41 1.00
CA LYS A 458 29.07 17.36 0.72
C LYS A 458 29.46 16.11 -0.06
N ILE A 459 28.83 14.99 0.22
CA ILE A 459 29.03 13.75 -0.56
C ILE A 459 28.53 13.95 -2.00
N ALA A 460 27.33 14.51 -2.19
CA ALA A 460 26.80 14.81 -3.50
C ALA A 460 27.66 15.78 -4.32
N ALA A 461 28.34 16.71 -3.66
CA ALA A 461 29.25 17.67 -4.28
C ALA A 461 30.72 17.17 -4.39
N LEU A 462 30.98 15.90 -4.05
CA LEU A 462 32.31 15.30 -4.08
C LEU A 462 32.81 15.14 -5.51
N GLN A 463 34.06 15.55 -5.72
CA GLN A 463 34.84 15.34 -6.92
C GLN A 463 36.15 14.68 -6.52
N ILE A 464 36.48 13.56 -7.17
CA ILE A 464 37.73 12.84 -7.00
C ILE A 464 38.56 12.96 -8.27
N GLN A 465 39.84 13.28 -8.14
CA GLN A 465 40.80 13.25 -9.22
C GLN A 465 41.86 12.18 -8.95
N TYR A 466 42.00 11.26 -9.89
CA TYR A 466 43.09 10.31 -9.97
C TYR A 466 44.07 10.77 -11.05
N MET A 467 45.32 11.00 -10.67
CA MET A 467 46.38 11.38 -11.58
C MET A 467 47.41 10.25 -11.67
N ALA A 468 47.70 9.83 -12.90
CA ALA A 468 48.79 8.89 -13.19
C ALA A 468 49.86 9.62 -13.99
N THR A 469 51.10 9.59 -13.50
CA THR A 469 52.26 10.23 -14.14
C THR A 469 53.35 9.19 -14.37
N ASN A 470 53.83 9.09 -15.60
CA ASN A 470 55.01 8.30 -15.92
C ASN A 470 56.25 9.21 -15.95
N THR A 471 57.27 8.87 -15.17
CA THR A 471 58.47 9.70 -15.00
C THR A 471 59.62 9.34 -15.95
N ARG A 472 59.42 8.39 -16.88
CA ARG A 472 60.43 8.00 -17.88
C ARG A 472 59.86 7.86 -19.30
N ASN A 473 60.76 7.89 -20.29
CA ASN A 473 60.48 7.71 -21.73
C ASN A 473 60.04 6.29 -22.15
N GLY A 474 59.71 5.39 -21.22
CA GLY A 474 59.15 4.07 -21.56
C GLY A 474 57.61 4.11 -21.55
N THR A 475 56.95 3.26 -22.33
CA THR A 475 55.49 3.18 -22.32
C THR A 475 54.99 2.37 -21.11
N ARG A 476 54.02 2.94 -20.37
CA ARG A 476 53.35 2.31 -19.22
C ARG A 476 51.85 2.51 -19.32
N THR A 477 51.06 1.57 -18.81
CA THR A 477 49.60 1.70 -18.78
C THR A 477 49.12 1.79 -17.35
N ALA A 478 48.30 2.81 -17.05
CA ALA A 478 47.52 2.89 -15.82
C ALA A 478 46.09 2.43 -16.09
N ASN A 479 45.55 1.55 -15.25
CA ASN A 479 44.18 1.08 -15.35
C ASN A 479 43.44 1.34 -14.04
N VAL A 480 42.27 1.98 -14.12
CA VAL A 480 41.39 2.21 -12.96
C VAL A 480 40.13 1.41 -13.17
N ASP A 481 39.90 0.41 -12.33
CA ASP A 481 38.68 -0.39 -12.30
C ASP A 481 37.53 0.44 -11.73
N GLY A 482 37.73 1.06 -10.56
CA GLY A 482 36.72 1.95 -10.02
C GLY A 482 37.17 2.79 -8.83
N ILE A 483 36.49 3.91 -8.63
CA ILE A 483 36.64 4.78 -7.45
C ILE A 483 35.27 4.99 -6.82
N VAL A 484 35.10 4.51 -5.59
CA VAL A 484 33.82 4.48 -4.89
C VAL A 484 33.97 5.02 -3.46
N LEU A 485 32.86 5.45 -2.87
CA LEU A 485 32.84 5.95 -1.49
C LEU A 485 31.96 5.04 -0.62
N ASP A 486 32.55 4.34 0.34
CA ASP A 486 31.81 3.58 1.34
C ASP A 486 31.37 4.50 2.48
N VAL A 487 30.07 4.72 2.62
CA VAL A 487 29.49 5.65 3.57
C VAL A 487 28.68 4.90 4.62
N THR A 488 28.90 5.24 5.89
CA THR A 488 28.09 4.83 7.03
C THR A 488 27.38 6.07 7.58
N TYR A 489 26.05 6.05 7.67
CA TYR A 489 25.25 7.19 8.09
C TYR A 489 24.01 6.81 8.90
N HIS A 490 23.56 7.72 9.77
CA HIS A 490 22.28 7.65 10.46
C HIS A 490 21.26 8.58 9.80
N THR A 491 20.07 8.07 9.50
CA THR A 491 18.94 8.88 8.99
C THR A 491 18.07 9.44 10.12
N THR A 492 18.10 8.82 11.30
CA THR A 492 17.28 9.16 12.47
C THR A 492 17.99 8.73 13.78
N PRO A 493 17.66 9.34 14.94
CA PRO A 493 18.12 8.87 16.26
C PRO A 493 17.47 7.56 16.70
N TYR A 494 16.51 7.03 15.93
CA TYR A 494 15.78 5.81 16.26
C TYR A 494 16.55 4.58 15.81
N ALA A 495 16.37 3.48 16.55
CA ALA A 495 16.87 2.19 16.11
C ALA A 495 16.16 1.81 14.80
N GLY A 496 16.80 0.99 13.97
CA GLY A 496 16.02 0.30 12.95
C GLY A 496 15.21 -0.83 13.56
N GLU A 497 14.30 -1.36 12.77
CA GLU A 497 13.73 -2.68 13.00
C GLU A 497 14.84 -3.71 13.23
N SER A 498 14.59 -4.63 14.15
CA SER A 498 15.56 -5.61 14.62
C SER A 498 14.87 -6.89 15.11
N GLY A 499 15.66 -7.89 15.48
CA GLY A 499 15.16 -9.17 15.97
C GLY A 499 14.42 -9.99 14.90
N CYS A 500 13.43 -10.77 15.33
CA CYS A 500 12.74 -11.71 14.45
C CYS A 500 11.92 -11.04 13.33
N ILE A 501 11.62 -9.74 13.44
CA ILE A 501 10.92 -8.99 12.38
C ILE A 501 11.81 -8.88 11.13
N VAL A 502 13.13 -8.73 11.29
CA VAL A 502 14.08 -8.52 10.19
C VAL A 502 14.91 -9.75 9.80
N THR A 503 14.80 -10.85 10.55
CA THR A 503 15.45 -12.13 10.21
C THR A 503 14.55 -13.03 9.33
N PRO A 504 14.93 -13.36 8.08
CA PRO A 504 14.20 -14.29 7.22
C PRO A 504 14.13 -15.69 7.84
N GLY A 505 12.97 -16.36 7.74
CA GLY A 505 12.77 -17.73 8.22
C GLY A 505 12.74 -17.89 9.76
N ALA A 506 12.93 -16.83 10.53
CA ALA A 506 12.89 -16.86 11.99
C ALA A 506 11.45 -16.82 12.54
N GLY A 507 10.68 -17.89 12.34
CA GLY A 507 9.35 -18.05 12.95
C GLY A 507 8.30 -17.00 12.56
N ALA A 508 7.12 -17.05 13.22
CA ALA A 508 5.92 -16.26 12.92
C ALA A 508 5.98 -14.79 13.43
N CYS A 509 7.16 -14.17 13.43
CA CYS A 509 7.25 -12.75 13.76
C CYS A 509 6.95 -11.90 12.54
N SER A 510 5.97 -11.02 12.66
CA SER A 510 5.68 -9.99 11.68
C SER A 510 5.57 -8.63 12.36
N LEU A 511 5.78 -7.56 11.60
CA LEU A 511 5.59 -6.19 12.09
C LEU A 511 4.12 -5.93 12.42
N ILE A 512 3.24 -6.36 11.51
CA ILE A 512 1.81 -6.48 11.76
C ILE A 512 1.39 -7.93 11.54
N SER A 513 0.69 -8.47 12.53
CA SER A 513 -0.09 -9.69 12.40
C SER A 513 -1.58 -9.41 12.59
N THR A 514 -2.42 -9.98 11.73
CA THR A 514 -3.86 -10.07 11.96
C THR A 514 -4.30 -11.53 11.98
N SER A 515 -5.19 -11.87 12.91
CA SER A 515 -5.71 -13.22 13.13
C SER A 515 -7.13 -13.16 13.68
N GLY A 516 -7.79 -14.31 13.82
CA GLY A 516 -9.17 -14.39 14.32
C GLY A 516 -10.21 -14.03 13.27
N ASN A 517 -11.50 -14.20 13.61
CA ASN A 517 -12.62 -14.02 12.67
C ASN A 517 -13.30 -12.64 12.76
N GLN A 518 -12.83 -11.75 13.64
CA GLN A 518 -13.48 -10.46 13.94
C GLN A 518 -12.48 -9.30 13.84
N THR A 519 -11.57 -9.39 12.87
CA THR A 519 -10.45 -8.47 12.73
C THR A 519 -10.55 -7.73 11.41
N ASN A 520 -10.57 -6.40 11.49
CA ASN A 520 -10.73 -5.54 10.32
C ASN A 520 -9.56 -4.55 10.28
N LEU A 521 -8.74 -4.61 9.23
CA LEU A 521 -7.63 -3.70 9.03
C LEU A 521 -7.81 -2.95 7.70
N PHE A 522 -7.79 -1.63 7.77
CA PHE A 522 -7.89 -0.73 6.63
C PHE A 522 -6.74 0.26 6.67
N ILE A 523 -5.91 0.28 5.64
CA ILE A 523 -4.78 1.20 5.51
C ILE A 523 -4.95 1.94 4.19
N THR A 524 -5.49 3.15 4.26
CA THR A 524 -5.60 4.08 3.15
C THR A 524 -4.31 4.88 3.00
N GLY A 525 -3.27 4.21 2.52
CA GLY A 525 -1.93 4.76 2.36
C GLY A 525 -0.96 3.71 1.83
N THR A 526 0.28 4.13 1.57
CA THR A 526 1.40 3.24 1.27
C THR A 526 1.87 2.61 2.57
N VAL A 527 2.18 1.32 2.52
CA VAL A 527 2.92 0.62 3.57
C VAL A 527 4.35 0.43 3.10
N TYR A 528 5.30 0.93 3.86
CA TYR A 528 6.71 0.86 3.53
C TYR A 528 7.52 0.36 4.73
N ALA A 529 7.79 -0.94 4.76
CA ALA A 529 8.61 -1.57 5.79
C ALA A 529 9.50 -2.63 5.13
N PRO A 530 10.55 -2.19 4.41
CA PRO A 530 11.30 -3.03 3.47
C PRO A 530 12.03 -4.22 4.12
N LEU A 531 12.19 -4.20 5.44
CA LEU A 531 12.86 -5.24 6.21
C LEU A 531 11.91 -6.14 7.00
N ALA A 532 10.65 -5.74 7.11
CA ALA A 532 9.65 -6.44 7.89
C ALA A 532 8.84 -7.44 7.07
N ARG A 533 8.41 -8.49 7.75
CA ARG A 533 7.33 -9.38 7.28
C ARG A 533 5.96 -8.89 7.78
N PHE A 534 4.93 -9.11 6.98
CA PHE A 534 3.51 -8.91 7.33
C PHE A 534 2.73 -10.22 7.24
N ASP A 535 1.88 -10.48 8.23
CA ASP A 535 0.99 -11.65 8.26
C ASP A 535 -0.45 -11.16 8.39
N ILE A 536 -1.19 -11.16 7.28
CA ILE A 536 -2.48 -10.49 7.19
C ILE A 536 -3.61 -11.49 6.90
N ALA A 537 -4.43 -11.78 7.91
CA ALA A 537 -5.72 -12.43 7.75
C ALA A 537 -6.85 -11.43 7.45
N LEU A 538 -7.73 -11.79 6.51
CA LEU A 538 -8.82 -10.97 5.99
C LEU A 538 -10.23 -11.53 6.28
N PRO A 539 -10.57 -11.82 7.55
CA PRO A 539 -11.88 -12.38 7.90
C PRO A 539 -13.04 -11.44 7.57
N ASN A 540 -14.05 -11.96 6.85
CA ASN A 540 -15.32 -11.28 6.61
C ASN A 540 -15.22 -9.93 5.86
N GLN A 541 -14.16 -9.73 5.07
CA GLN A 541 -13.92 -8.46 4.38
C GLN A 541 -14.36 -8.49 2.91
N SER A 542 -15.12 -7.48 2.51
CA SER A 542 -15.40 -7.16 1.09
C SER A 542 -14.66 -5.90 0.62
N GLN A 543 -13.78 -5.36 1.46
CA GLN A 543 -13.18 -4.04 1.32
C GLN A 543 -11.64 -4.06 1.33
N GLN A 544 -11.08 -2.96 0.84
CA GLN A 544 -9.67 -2.72 0.58
C GLN A 544 -8.83 -2.63 1.87
N ILE A 545 -7.74 -3.39 1.96
CA ILE A 545 -6.83 -3.37 3.12
C ILE A 545 -5.66 -2.44 2.88
N PHE A 546 -5.05 -2.48 1.69
CA PHE A 546 -3.95 -1.59 1.33
C PHE A 546 -4.37 -0.68 0.18
N GLY A 547 -4.48 0.60 0.51
CA GLY A 547 -4.98 1.66 -0.36
C GLY A 547 -4.00 2.12 -1.41
N ARG A 548 -2.69 2.06 -1.12
CA ARG A 548 -1.64 2.58 -2.00
C ARG A 548 -0.36 1.73 -2.03
N GLY A 549 -0.48 0.42 -1.89
CA GLY A 549 0.59 -0.54 -2.13
C GLY A 549 1.37 -0.91 -0.87
N VAL A 550 2.05 -2.05 -0.94
CA VAL A 550 2.90 -2.60 0.12
C VAL A 550 4.29 -2.82 -0.43
N ILE A 551 5.29 -2.24 0.24
CA ILE A 551 6.70 -2.58 0.12
C ILE A 551 7.12 -3.23 1.43
N ALA A 552 7.48 -4.50 1.38
CA ALA A 552 7.82 -5.30 2.55
C ALA A 552 8.99 -6.23 2.26
N ARG A 553 9.61 -6.81 3.29
CA ARG A 553 10.50 -7.97 3.08
C ARG A 553 9.68 -9.15 2.57
N SER A 554 8.60 -9.47 3.27
CA SER A 554 7.69 -10.58 2.94
C SER A 554 6.24 -10.24 3.30
N LEU A 555 5.29 -10.74 2.52
CA LEU A 555 3.84 -10.52 2.72
C LEU A 555 3.07 -11.83 2.64
N TYR A 556 2.47 -12.24 3.77
CA TYR A 556 1.64 -13.43 3.85
C TYR A 556 0.18 -13.00 4.02
N VAL A 557 -0.70 -13.56 3.21
CA VAL A 557 -2.12 -13.19 3.17
C VAL A 557 -3.01 -14.41 3.31
N THR A 558 -3.97 -14.34 4.22
CA THR A 558 -5.04 -15.34 4.39
C THR A 558 -6.39 -14.70 4.07
N VAL A 559 -7.05 -15.16 3.00
CA VAL A 559 -8.40 -14.77 2.58
C VAL A 559 -9.40 -15.88 2.93
N PRO A 560 -10.11 -15.83 4.07
CA PRO A 560 -11.12 -16.83 4.40
C PRO A 560 -12.32 -16.78 3.45
N SER A 561 -13.13 -17.85 3.44
CA SER A 561 -14.25 -18.08 2.53
C SER A 561 -15.37 -17.03 2.56
N SER A 562 -15.39 -16.14 3.55
CA SER A 562 -16.39 -15.07 3.71
C SER A 562 -16.01 -13.73 3.08
N ALA A 563 -14.84 -13.62 2.45
CA ALA A 563 -14.40 -12.37 1.82
C ALA A 563 -15.09 -12.12 0.46
N GLY A 564 -15.70 -10.95 0.29
CA GLY A 564 -16.40 -10.54 -0.95
C GLY A 564 -15.41 -10.10 -2.04
N GLY A 565 -15.71 -10.43 -3.31
CA GLY A 565 -14.78 -10.41 -4.45
C GLY A 565 -14.32 -9.05 -4.99
N GLY A 566 -13.83 -8.13 -4.14
CA GLY A 566 -13.15 -6.88 -4.51
C GLY A 566 -11.62 -6.95 -4.37
N ALA A 567 -10.89 -6.02 -4.99
CA ALA A 567 -9.44 -5.86 -4.81
C ALA A 567 -9.08 -5.46 -3.37
N THR A 568 -8.27 -6.29 -2.71
CA THR A 568 -7.86 -6.12 -1.31
C THR A 568 -6.56 -5.35 -1.15
N ILE A 569 -5.73 -5.31 -2.21
CA ILE A 569 -4.42 -4.63 -2.25
C ILE A 569 -4.32 -3.81 -3.54
N TYR A 570 -3.90 -2.55 -3.46
CA TYR A 570 -3.85 -1.65 -4.62
C TYR A 570 -2.65 -0.71 -4.60
N ALA A 571 -1.94 -0.53 -5.72
CA ALA A 571 -1.13 0.67 -5.95
C ALA A 571 -1.89 1.69 -6.79
N PRO A 572 -1.95 2.97 -6.40
CA PRO A 572 -2.71 3.99 -7.12
C PRO A 572 -2.14 4.13 -8.53
N VAL A 573 -3.00 3.93 -9.53
CA VAL A 573 -2.60 4.19 -10.90
C VAL A 573 -2.54 5.71 -11.09
N VAL A 574 -1.38 6.21 -11.48
CA VAL A 574 -1.22 7.57 -11.98
C VAL A 574 -1.99 7.64 -13.30
N ALA A 575 -2.74 8.72 -13.54
CA ALA A 575 -3.47 8.91 -14.79
C ALA A 575 -2.51 8.93 -15.99
N GLY A 576 -2.17 7.73 -16.48
CA GLY A 576 -1.39 7.50 -17.68
C GLY A 576 -2.30 7.55 -18.90
N THR A 577 -1.68 7.67 -20.07
CA THR A 577 -2.38 7.53 -21.35
C THR A 577 -3.14 6.19 -21.37
N PRO A 578 -4.41 6.15 -21.81
CA PRO A 578 -5.17 4.90 -21.90
C PRO A 578 -4.38 3.89 -22.73
N VAL A 579 -4.03 2.77 -22.13
CA VAL A 579 -3.41 1.65 -22.85
C VAL A 579 -4.49 0.66 -23.25
N ASN A 580 -4.20 -0.22 -24.20
CA ASN A 580 -5.08 -1.33 -24.59
C ASN A 580 -5.13 -2.41 -23.48
N ALA A 581 -5.60 -2.04 -22.29
CA ALA A 581 -5.81 -2.94 -21.16
C ALA A 581 -7.29 -2.97 -20.79
N ASN A 582 -7.75 -4.12 -20.28
CA ASN A 582 -9.12 -4.29 -19.88
C ASN A 582 -9.49 -3.31 -18.75
N ARG A 583 -10.67 -2.71 -18.85
CA ARG A 583 -11.22 -1.89 -17.78
C ARG A 583 -12.03 -2.74 -16.81
N ASP A 584 -11.99 -2.42 -15.54
CA ASP A 584 -12.84 -3.00 -14.51
C ASP A 584 -13.45 -1.85 -13.72
N VAL A 585 -14.77 -1.75 -13.70
CA VAL A 585 -15.46 -0.51 -13.28
C VAL A 585 -16.53 -0.86 -12.27
N LEU A 586 -16.52 -0.11 -11.16
CA LEU A 586 -17.56 -0.18 -10.14
C LEU A 586 -18.59 0.91 -10.40
N PHE A 587 -19.84 0.50 -10.60
CA PHE A 587 -21.01 1.36 -10.73
C PHE A 587 -21.79 1.35 -9.42
N THR A 588 -22.21 2.52 -8.98
CA THR A 588 -23.03 2.70 -7.78
C THR A 588 -24.21 3.59 -8.12
N ALA A 589 -25.43 3.08 -7.97
CA ALA A 589 -26.66 3.85 -8.11
C ALA A 589 -27.16 4.30 -6.75
N LYS A 590 -27.47 5.60 -6.65
CA LYS A 590 -28.04 6.23 -5.45
C LYS A 590 -29.41 6.82 -5.72
N LEU A 591 -30.33 6.62 -4.79
CA LEU A 591 -31.64 7.28 -4.74
C LEU A 591 -31.79 8.01 -3.42
N GLY A 592 -32.07 9.32 -3.47
CA GLY A 592 -32.14 10.16 -2.27
C GLY A 592 -30.85 10.14 -1.42
N GLY A 593 -29.69 9.92 -2.05
CA GLY A 593 -28.38 9.81 -1.38
C GLY A 593 -28.02 8.41 -0.87
N ALA A 594 -28.98 7.48 -0.76
CA ALA A 594 -28.73 6.10 -0.34
C ALA A 594 -28.34 5.21 -1.51
N VAL A 595 -27.36 4.31 -1.31
CA VAL A 595 -26.96 3.30 -2.31
C VAL A 595 -28.03 2.22 -2.39
N VAL A 596 -28.61 2.06 -3.57
CA VAL A 596 -29.65 1.06 -3.87
C VAL A 596 -29.12 -0.08 -4.74
N LEU A 597 -28.08 0.16 -5.54
CA LEU A 597 -27.48 -0.84 -6.41
C LEU A 597 -25.97 -0.63 -6.57
N SER A 598 -25.22 -1.72 -6.59
CA SER A 598 -23.80 -1.72 -6.96
C SER A 598 -23.50 -2.85 -7.95
N ALA A 599 -22.77 -2.53 -9.02
CA ALA A 599 -22.37 -3.50 -10.05
C ALA A 599 -20.89 -3.34 -10.41
N ARG A 600 -20.19 -4.46 -10.59
CA ARG A 600 -18.82 -4.49 -11.10
C ARG A 600 -18.82 -5.08 -12.50
N ALA A 601 -18.33 -4.34 -13.48
CA ALA A 601 -18.24 -4.81 -14.86
C ALA A 601 -16.81 -4.70 -15.39
N GLN A 602 -16.34 -5.78 -16.02
CA GLN A 602 -15.08 -5.83 -16.73
C GLN A 602 -15.32 -5.65 -18.23
N PHE A 603 -14.64 -4.69 -18.84
CA PHE A 603 -14.64 -4.42 -20.26
C PHE A 603 -13.37 -5.00 -20.86
N ASP A 604 -13.53 -5.84 -21.88
CA ASP A 604 -12.41 -6.33 -22.66
C ASP A 604 -12.05 -5.32 -23.74
N ASP A 605 -10.94 -4.62 -23.53
CA ASP A 605 -10.38 -3.65 -24.47
C ASP A 605 -9.13 -4.20 -25.19
N THR A 606 -8.76 -5.46 -24.90
CA THR A 606 -7.53 -6.12 -25.38
C THR A 606 -7.76 -6.97 -26.61
N THR A 607 -8.88 -7.69 -26.71
CA THR A 607 -9.12 -8.65 -27.81
C THR A 607 -9.41 -7.98 -29.14
N ASN A 608 -10.00 -6.78 -29.14
CA ASN A 608 -10.18 -5.98 -30.34
C ASN A 608 -9.90 -4.49 -30.07
N PRO A 609 -8.65 -4.03 -30.23
CA PRO A 609 -8.27 -2.65 -29.94
C PRO A 609 -9.07 -1.60 -30.74
N SER A 610 -9.61 -1.97 -31.91
CA SER A 610 -10.43 -1.08 -32.75
C SER A 610 -11.88 -0.95 -32.28
N LYS A 611 -12.32 -1.80 -31.36
CA LYS A 611 -13.67 -1.80 -30.78
C LYS A 611 -13.57 -2.11 -29.26
N PRO A 612 -13.19 -1.12 -28.44
CA PRO A 612 -13.17 -1.27 -26.99
C PRO A 612 -14.52 -1.74 -26.43
N GLY A 613 -14.46 -2.50 -25.35
CA GLY A 613 -15.64 -2.99 -24.63
C GLY A 613 -16.57 -3.87 -25.47
N VAL A 614 -16.12 -4.47 -26.57
CA VAL A 614 -16.96 -5.40 -27.36
C VAL A 614 -17.48 -6.54 -26.49
N SER A 615 -16.64 -7.04 -25.60
CA SER A 615 -17.04 -7.97 -24.56
C SER A 615 -17.09 -7.24 -23.22
N VAL A 616 -18.23 -7.32 -22.54
CA VAL A 616 -18.40 -6.82 -21.17
C VAL A 616 -18.89 -7.98 -20.30
N THR A 617 -18.17 -8.26 -19.23
CA THR A 617 -18.52 -9.29 -18.25
C THR A 617 -18.91 -8.63 -16.94
N VAL A 618 -20.16 -8.77 -16.51
CA VAL A 618 -20.60 -8.36 -15.18
C VAL A 618 -20.06 -9.36 -14.16
N LYS A 619 -19.14 -8.91 -13.30
CA LYS A 619 -18.45 -9.74 -12.29
C LYS A 619 -19.23 -9.82 -10.98
N ALA A 620 -19.92 -8.74 -10.62
CA ALA A 620 -20.75 -8.69 -9.42
C ALA A 620 -21.96 -7.80 -9.64
N TRP A 621 -23.08 -8.18 -9.03
CA TRP A 621 -24.32 -7.44 -9.06
C TRP A 621 -25.02 -7.56 -7.71
N SER A 622 -25.29 -6.43 -7.05
CA SER A 622 -25.95 -6.39 -5.75
C SER A 622 -27.02 -5.31 -5.74
N VAL A 623 -28.25 -5.70 -5.40
CA VAL A 623 -29.41 -4.81 -5.26
C VAL A 623 -29.83 -4.83 -3.81
N ARG A 624 -29.88 -3.64 -3.20
CA ARG A 624 -30.44 -3.48 -1.87
C ARG A 624 -31.93 -3.26 -2.02
N ARG A 625 -32.69 -4.32 -1.75
CA ARG A 625 -34.16 -4.25 -1.66
C ARG A 625 -34.52 -3.57 -0.36
#